data_AF-A0A183CXR2-F1
#
_entry.id   AF-A0A183CXR2-F1
#
_cell.length_a   1.000
_cell.length_b   1.000
_cell.length_c   1.000
_cell.angle_alpha   90.00
_cell.angle_beta   90.00
_cell.angle_gamma   90.00
#
_symmetry.space_group_name_H-M   'P 1'
#
loop_
_entity.id
_entity.type
_entity.pdbx_description
1 polymer ?
#
loop_
_entity_poly.entity_id
_entity_poly.type
_entity_poly.pdbx_seq_one_letter_code
_entity_poly.pdbx_strand_id
1 'polypeptide(L)'
;MEEKQEGQCAGTFPRYWYNSKLKRCERFIYTGCKGNRNQFGTEDECKRMCLEGYQSPVGEVGNLSALFSTVPGHQLIYEFGGNEINDGGPPVDCVISEWTPWGNCSATCGSGKRQRSRQIEVFARNGGRACPEHMVQERRCELRPCAIQKCHIKPWSTWSACPVTCGDGQQFRRRRIIRPHRYVDEDEDPACNAPEKEHRPCHVKC
;
A
#
# COMPACT_ATOMS: atom_id res chain seq x y z
N MET A 1 -6.68 -18.64 -16.27
CA MET A 1 -6.16 -17.60 -15.37
C MET A 1 -5.29 -18.25 -14.31
N GLU A 2 -4.23 -17.57 -13.87
CA GLU A 2 -3.25 -18.07 -12.89
C GLU A 2 -3.84 -18.15 -11.47
N GLU A 3 -3.22 -18.89 -10.55
CA GLU A 3 -3.68 -18.97 -9.14
C GLU A 3 -3.34 -17.69 -8.34
N LYS A 4 -4.01 -17.44 -7.21
CA LYS A 4 -3.67 -16.31 -6.32
C LYS A 4 -2.21 -16.36 -5.85
N GLN A 5 -1.59 -15.18 -5.74
CA GLN A 5 -0.26 -15.03 -5.14
C GLN A 5 -0.30 -14.05 -3.97
N GLU A 6 -0.14 -14.59 -2.76
CA GLU A 6 -0.19 -13.79 -1.54
C GLU A 6 1.08 -12.94 -1.37
N GLY A 7 2.19 -13.30 -2.00
CA GLY A 7 3.46 -12.58 -1.91
C GLY A 7 4.26 -12.93 -0.64
N GLN A 8 5.41 -12.28 -0.45
CA GLN A 8 6.32 -12.53 0.69
C GLN A 8 6.61 -11.28 1.52
N CYS A 9 5.83 -10.22 1.35
CA CYS A 9 6.00 -8.98 2.09
C CYS A 9 5.24 -8.99 3.43
N ALA A 10 5.35 -7.90 4.19
CA ALA A 10 4.73 -7.78 5.51
C ALA A 10 3.40 -6.98 5.51
N GLY A 11 2.86 -6.68 4.33
CA GLY A 11 1.59 -5.96 4.20
C GLY A 11 0.37 -6.88 4.35
N THR A 12 -0.80 -6.29 4.54
CA THR A 12 -2.08 -7.01 4.53
C THR A 12 -3.07 -6.18 3.73
N PHE A 13 -3.24 -6.57 2.46
CA PHE A 13 -4.09 -5.87 1.52
C PHE A 13 -5.16 -6.84 1.00
N PRO A 14 -6.43 -6.72 1.41
CA PRO A 14 -7.51 -7.51 0.86
C PRO A 14 -7.61 -7.28 -0.66
N ARG A 15 -7.58 -8.36 -1.43
CA ARG A 15 -7.68 -8.36 -2.90
C ARG A 15 -8.63 -9.46 -3.35
N TYR A 16 -9.09 -9.38 -4.58
CA TYR A 16 -9.89 -10.43 -5.22
C TYR A 16 -9.05 -11.14 -6.28
N TRP A 17 -9.27 -12.44 -6.45
CA TRP A 17 -8.70 -13.24 -7.53
C TRP A 17 -9.80 -14.11 -8.13
N TYR A 18 -9.68 -14.43 -9.41
CA TYR A 18 -10.59 -15.32 -10.10
C TYR A 18 -10.17 -16.78 -9.92
N ASN A 19 -10.99 -17.53 -9.20
CA ASN A 19 -10.86 -18.97 -9.06
C ASN A 19 -11.41 -19.66 -10.31
N SER A 20 -10.52 -20.11 -11.19
CA SER A 20 -10.89 -20.78 -12.45
C SER A 20 -11.60 -22.12 -12.26
N LYS A 21 -11.38 -22.80 -11.13
CA LYS A 21 -12.02 -24.08 -10.80
C LYS A 21 -13.48 -23.88 -10.38
N LEU A 22 -13.73 -22.83 -9.58
CA LEU A 22 -15.06 -22.49 -9.08
C LEU A 22 -15.81 -21.48 -9.95
N LYS A 23 -15.16 -20.99 -11.02
CA LYS A 23 -15.70 -19.96 -11.94
C LYS A 23 -16.25 -18.74 -11.19
N ARG A 24 -15.55 -18.30 -10.14
CA ARG A 24 -15.96 -17.17 -9.30
C ARG A 24 -14.77 -16.37 -8.78
N CYS A 25 -15.02 -15.10 -8.48
CA CYS A 25 -14.04 -14.26 -7.81
C CYS A 25 -14.08 -14.49 -6.30
N GLU A 26 -12.93 -14.71 -5.68
CA GLU A 26 -12.78 -14.93 -4.24
C GLU A 26 -11.81 -13.93 -3.64
N ARG A 27 -12.01 -13.59 -2.36
CA ARG A 27 -11.12 -12.68 -1.64
C ARG A 27 -9.90 -13.41 -1.11
N PHE A 28 -8.74 -12.76 -1.15
CA PHE A 28 -7.50 -13.24 -0.53
C PHE A 28 -6.69 -12.07 0.04
N ILE A 29 -5.64 -12.38 0.82
CA ILE A 29 -4.74 -11.36 1.38
C ILE A 29 -3.47 -11.30 0.54
N TYR A 30 -3.22 -10.12 -0.05
CA TYR A 30 -1.95 -9.82 -0.70
C TYR A 30 -1.03 -9.08 0.27
N THR A 31 0.24 -9.47 0.28
CA THR A 31 1.24 -8.96 1.22
C THR A 31 1.98 -7.72 0.75
N GLY A 32 1.71 -7.24 -0.47
CA GLY A 32 2.23 -5.97 -0.98
C GLY A 32 3.43 -6.09 -1.92
N CYS A 33 3.98 -7.29 -2.15
CA CYS A 33 4.98 -7.50 -3.20
C CYS A 33 4.89 -8.89 -3.80
N LYS A 34 5.36 -9.03 -5.05
CA LYS A 34 5.30 -10.25 -5.86
C LYS A 34 3.86 -10.77 -5.98
N GLY A 35 3.22 -10.50 -7.11
CA GLY A 35 1.89 -10.98 -7.45
C GLY A 35 1.77 -11.18 -8.96
N ASN A 36 0.64 -11.71 -9.40
CA ASN A 36 0.33 -11.89 -10.81
C ASN A 36 -0.88 -11.05 -11.24
N ARG A 37 -1.29 -11.20 -12.50
CA ARG A 37 -2.39 -10.42 -13.08
C ARG A 37 -3.77 -10.84 -12.56
N ASN A 38 -3.87 -11.95 -11.82
CA ASN A 38 -5.12 -12.41 -11.22
C ASN A 38 -5.31 -11.82 -9.81
N GLN A 39 -5.24 -10.49 -9.71
CA GLN A 39 -5.31 -9.76 -8.47
C GLN A 39 -6.00 -8.41 -8.70
N PHE A 40 -7.19 -8.25 -8.13
CA PHE A 40 -8.08 -7.12 -8.35
C PHE A 40 -8.34 -6.37 -7.05
N GLY A 41 -8.59 -5.06 -7.14
CA GLY A 41 -8.94 -4.24 -5.98
C GLY A 41 -10.34 -4.55 -5.46
N THR A 42 -11.28 -4.83 -6.36
CA THR A 42 -12.69 -5.10 -6.03
C THR A 42 -13.19 -6.39 -6.66
N GLU A 43 -14.29 -6.91 -6.12
CA GLU A 43 -14.96 -8.09 -6.68
C GLU A 43 -15.50 -7.81 -8.08
N ASP A 44 -16.09 -6.62 -8.30
CA ASP A 44 -16.60 -6.18 -9.61
C ASP A 44 -15.53 -6.11 -10.68
N GLU A 45 -14.36 -5.58 -10.34
CA GLU A 45 -13.22 -5.53 -11.27
C GLU A 45 -12.80 -6.94 -11.67
N CYS A 46 -12.71 -7.85 -10.70
CA CYS A 46 -12.44 -9.25 -10.97
C CYS A 46 -13.50 -9.87 -11.87
N LYS A 47 -14.79 -9.70 -11.54
CA LYS A 47 -15.90 -10.28 -12.31
C LYS A 47 -15.94 -9.73 -13.74
N ARG A 48 -15.81 -8.42 -13.92
CA ARG A 48 -15.79 -7.77 -15.25
C ARG A 48 -14.65 -8.26 -16.13
N MET A 49 -13.48 -8.53 -15.54
CA MET A 49 -12.31 -8.98 -16.28
C MET A 49 -12.33 -10.50 -16.57
N CYS A 50 -13.07 -11.28 -15.79
CA CYS A 50 -12.88 -12.74 -15.73
C CYS A 50 -14.15 -13.57 -15.96
N LEU A 51 -15.34 -12.99 -15.80
CA LEU A 51 -16.62 -13.66 -16.05
C LEU A 51 -17.21 -13.17 -17.36
N GLU A 52 -17.41 -14.09 -18.30
CA GLU A 52 -18.12 -13.81 -19.54
C GLU A 52 -19.59 -13.49 -19.25
N GLY A 53 -20.08 -12.38 -19.80
CA GLY A 53 -21.47 -11.93 -19.60
C GLY A 53 -21.73 -11.22 -18.27
N TYR A 54 -20.72 -10.95 -17.44
CA TYR A 54 -20.88 -10.14 -16.23
C TYR A 54 -21.14 -8.67 -16.58
N GLN A 55 -22.35 -8.19 -16.30
CA GLN A 55 -22.69 -6.78 -16.36
C GLN A 55 -22.57 -6.17 -14.97
N SER A 56 -21.71 -5.15 -14.83
CA SER A 56 -21.62 -4.35 -13.62
C SER A 56 -22.96 -3.67 -13.36
N PRO A 57 -23.53 -3.73 -12.14
CA PRO A 57 -24.73 -2.98 -11.79
C PRO A 57 -24.48 -1.46 -11.72
N VAL A 58 -23.20 -1.03 -11.73
CA VAL A 58 -22.80 0.37 -11.80
C VAL A 58 -22.50 0.69 -13.27
N GLY A 59 -23.52 1.14 -13.99
CA GLY A 59 -23.41 1.59 -15.38
C GLY A 59 -22.74 2.96 -15.49
N GLU A 60 -21.90 3.09 -16.50
CA GLU A 60 -21.39 4.37 -16.98
C GLU A 60 -22.54 5.35 -17.24
N VAL A 61 -22.30 6.61 -16.87
CA VAL A 61 -23.19 7.75 -17.11
C VAL A 61 -23.53 7.83 -18.60
N GLY A 62 -24.75 7.42 -18.99
CA GLY A 62 -25.23 7.66 -20.36
C GLY A 62 -26.25 6.69 -20.95
N ASN A 63 -27.38 6.40 -20.29
CA ASN A 63 -28.70 6.39 -20.94
C ASN A 63 -29.84 6.07 -19.94
N LEU A 64 -30.81 6.97 -19.86
CA LEU A 64 -31.92 7.00 -18.91
C LEU A 64 -33.19 6.30 -19.46
N SER A 65 -33.05 5.13 -20.11
CA SER A 65 -34.21 4.48 -20.76
C SER A 65 -34.47 3.02 -20.35
N ALA A 66 -33.71 2.44 -19.41
CA ALA A 66 -33.91 1.06 -18.97
C ALA A 66 -34.24 0.90 -17.46
N LEU A 67 -34.69 1.95 -16.78
CA LEU A 67 -35.03 1.93 -15.34
C LEU A 67 -36.51 1.64 -15.03
N PHE A 68 -37.21 0.90 -15.89
CA PHE A 68 -38.56 0.41 -15.58
C PHE A 68 -38.56 -1.11 -15.49
N SER A 69 -37.92 -1.64 -14.46
CA SER A 69 -38.35 -2.91 -13.87
C SER A 69 -38.86 -2.61 -12.47
N THR A 70 -40.17 -2.41 -12.40
CA THR A 70 -40.95 -2.38 -11.17
C THR A 70 -40.81 -3.73 -10.48
N VAL A 71 -39.94 -3.79 -9.46
CA VAL A 71 -39.97 -4.86 -8.46
C VAL A 71 -40.77 -4.35 -7.28
N PRO A 72 -41.97 -4.90 -7.00
CA PRO A 72 -42.70 -4.56 -5.78
C PRO A 72 -41.93 -5.12 -4.58
N GLY A 73 -41.51 -4.25 -3.66
CA GLY A 73 -41.07 -4.65 -2.32
C GLY A 73 -39.56 -4.81 -2.09
N HIS A 74 -38.68 -4.34 -2.96
CA HIS A 74 -37.26 -4.25 -2.60
C HIS A 74 -36.66 -2.89 -2.93
N GLN A 75 -36.67 -2.03 -1.91
CA GLN A 75 -36.04 -0.72 -1.93
C GLN A 75 -34.52 -0.91 -1.82
N LEU A 76 -33.82 -0.31 -2.77
CA LEU A 76 -32.41 -0.47 -3.06
C LEU A 76 -31.54 0.14 -1.95
N ILE A 77 -30.61 -0.65 -1.40
CA ILE A 77 -29.67 -0.28 -0.33
C ILE A 77 -28.51 0.62 -0.83
N TYR A 78 -28.62 1.19 -2.03
CA TYR A 78 -27.53 1.94 -2.67
C TYR A 78 -27.84 3.42 -2.94
N GLU A 79 -29.00 3.93 -2.52
CA GLU A 79 -29.33 5.37 -2.66
C GLU A 79 -29.17 6.20 -1.38
N PHE A 80 -28.91 5.60 -0.22
CA PHE A 80 -28.68 6.36 1.01
C PHE A 80 -27.35 5.96 1.64
N GLY A 81 -26.41 6.90 1.65
CA GLY A 81 -25.20 6.76 2.46
C GLY A 81 -25.57 6.48 3.92
N GLY A 82 -24.90 5.50 4.51
CA GLY A 82 -24.80 5.31 5.95
C GLY A 82 -26.10 5.01 6.70
N ASN A 83 -26.25 3.73 7.07
CA ASN A 83 -26.93 3.27 8.30
C ASN A 83 -28.33 3.82 8.59
N GLU A 84 -29.36 3.09 8.17
CA GLU A 84 -30.48 2.67 9.02
C GLU A 84 -31.41 1.76 8.20
N ILE A 85 -31.31 0.45 8.44
CA ILE A 85 -32.27 -0.51 7.86
C ILE A 85 -33.58 -0.31 8.63
N ASN A 86 -34.61 0.18 7.96
CA ASN A 86 -35.96 0.35 8.52
C ASN A 86 -36.89 -0.72 7.93
N ASP A 87 -37.02 -1.86 8.60
CA ASP A 87 -37.85 -3.01 8.18
C ASP A 87 -39.21 -3.05 8.91
N GLY A 88 -39.55 -2.01 9.68
CA GLY A 88 -40.80 -1.92 10.45
C GLY A 88 -40.78 -2.77 11.73
N GLY A 89 -39.64 -3.38 12.05
CA GLY A 89 -39.40 -4.08 13.30
C GLY A 89 -39.06 -3.15 14.47
N PRO A 90 -38.84 -3.71 15.67
CA PRO A 90 -38.36 -2.94 16.82
C PRO A 90 -36.95 -2.37 16.59
N PRO A 91 -36.58 -1.29 17.30
CA PRO A 91 -35.22 -0.73 17.25
C PRO A 91 -34.18 -1.77 17.68
N VAL A 92 -33.13 -1.93 16.87
CA VAL A 92 -31.99 -2.81 17.17
C VAL A 92 -30.74 -1.96 17.21
N ASP A 93 -30.09 -1.94 18.38
CA ASP A 93 -28.83 -1.23 18.57
C ASP A 93 -27.67 -1.97 17.91
N CYS A 94 -26.64 -1.21 17.52
CA CYS A 94 -25.41 -1.79 17.03
C CYS A 94 -24.68 -2.58 18.12
N VAL A 95 -24.23 -3.78 17.77
CA VAL A 95 -23.35 -4.61 18.60
C VAL A 95 -22.01 -4.75 17.91
N ILE A 96 -20.94 -4.52 18.66
CA ILE A 96 -19.56 -4.60 18.20
C ILE A 96 -18.82 -5.70 18.95
N SER A 97 -17.83 -6.29 18.28
CA SER A 97 -16.98 -7.33 18.87
C SER A 97 -16.05 -6.77 19.94
N GLU A 98 -15.46 -7.68 20.71
CA GLU A 98 -14.28 -7.38 21.50
C GLU A 98 -13.11 -6.94 20.61
N TRP A 99 -12.18 -6.19 21.21
CA TRP A 99 -10.95 -5.81 20.52
C TRP A 99 -10.06 -7.02 20.27
N THR A 100 -9.45 -7.08 19.09
CA THR A 100 -8.35 -8.02 18.85
C THR A 100 -7.16 -7.73 19.79
N PRO A 101 -6.30 -8.73 20.06
CA PRO A 101 -5.01 -8.49 20.67
C PRO A 101 -4.23 -7.44 19.88
N TRP A 102 -3.36 -6.70 20.57
CA TRP A 102 -2.48 -5.76 19.89
C TRP A 102 -1.60 -6.48 18.85
N GLY A 103 -1.59 -5.97 17.62
CA GLY A 103 -0.67 -6.40 16.59
C GLY A 103 0.79 -6.08 16.94
N ASN A 104 1.70 -6.55 16.09
CA ASN A 104 3.12 -6.30 16.27
C ASN A 104 3.45 -4.80 16.09
N CYS A 105 4.61 -4.39 16.59
CA CYS A 105 5.09 -3.03 16.36
C CYS A 105 5.42 -2.83 14.87
N SER A 106 5.07 -1.69 14.31
CA SER A 106 5.36 -1.32 12.91
C SER A 106 6.85 -1.15 12.63
N ALA A 107 7.66 -1.01 13.70
CA ALA A 107 9.10 -0.93 13.64
C ALA A 107 9.72 -2.18 14.27
N THR A 108 10.93 -2.53 13.84
CA THR A 108 11.73 -3.63 14.43
C THR A 108 12.79 -3.12 15.42
N CYS A 109 12.98 -1.81 15.49
CA CYS A 109 13.85 -1.10 16.42
C CYS A 109 13.35 0.36 16.56
N GLY A 110 13.74 1.02 17.65
CA GLY A 110 13.33 2.37 17.97
C GLY A 110 11.82 2.47 18.22
N SER A 111 11.26 3.62 17.87
CA SER A 111 9.84 3.91 18.07
C SER A 111 8.99 3.47 16.87
N GLY A 112 7.86 2.84 17.15
CA GLY A 112 6.86 2.46 16.15
C GLY A 112 5.44 2.59 16.67
N LYS A 113 4.50 2.04 15.91
CA LYS A 113 3.07 2.01 16.23
C LYS A 113 2.57 0.58 16.14
N ARG A 114 1.68 0.18 17.03
CA ARG A 114 0.93 -1.08 16.95
C ARG A 114 -0.54 -0.77 16.89
N GLN A 115 -1.30 -1.62 16.23
CA GLN A 115 -2.72 -1.43 16.00
C GLN A 115 -3.52 -2.64 16.45
N ARG A 116 -4.77 -2.41 16.84
CA ARG A 116 -5.79 -3.44 17.04
C ARG A 116 -7.12 -2.95 16.45
N SER A 117 -7.99 -3.89 16.14
CA SER A 117 -9.27 -3.63 15.47
C SER A 117 -10.40 -4.41 16.12
N ARG A 118 -11.62 -3.96 15.91
CA ARG A 118 -12.86 -4.66 16.26
C ARG A 118 -13.83 -4.56 15.09
N GLN A 119 -14.87 -5.39 15.08
CA GLN A 119 -15.82 -5.49 13.98
C GLN A 119 -17.24 -5.23 14.45
N ILE A 120 -18.13 -4.92 13.50
CA ILE A 120 -19.57 -4.83 13.76
C ILE A 120 -20.12 -6.24 13.66
N GLU A 121 -20.76 -6.72 14.72
CA GLU A 121 -21.46 -8.01 14.74
C GLU A 121 -22.92 -7.85 14.35
N VAL A 122 -23.54 -6.75 14.81
CA VAL A 122 -24.91 -6.39 14.49
C VAL A 122 -24.97 -4.93 14.10
N PHE A 123 -25.48 -4.64 12.90
CA PHE A 123 -25.75 -3.27 12.45
C PHE A 123 -27.02 -2.73 13.09
N ALA A 124 -27.03 -1.43 13.37
CA ALA A 124 -28.21 -0.74 13.90
C ALA A 124 -29.38 -0.76 12.90
N ARG A 125 -30.61 -0.94 13.40
CA ARG A 125 -31.86 -0.96 12.61
C ARG A 125 -32.99 -0.24 13.32
N ASN A 126 -33.99 0.20 12.55
CA ASN A 126 -35.24 0.79 13.04
C ASN A 126 -35.03 1.92 14.08
N GLY A 127 -34.07 2.82 13.83
CA GLY A 127 -33.71 3.91 14.75
C GLY A 127 -32.93 3.49 16.01
N GLY A 128 -32.34 2.29 16.00
CA GLY A 128 -31.41 1.86 17.05
C GLY A 128 -30.06 2.60 17.01
N ARG A 129 -29.29 2.51 18.09
CA ARG A 129 -28.02 3.24 18.27
C ARG A 129 -26.96 2.82 17.24
N ALA A 130 -26.45 3.78 16.49
CA ALA A 130 -25.38 3.57 15.51
C ALA A 130 -24.05 3.08 16.14
N CYS A 131 -23.26 2.33 15.37
CA CYS A 131 -21.94 1.88 15.78
C CYS A 131 -20.95 3.05 15.92
N PRO A 132 -19.96 2.97 16.82
CA PRO A 132 -18.87 3.94 16.85
C PRO A 132 -18.11 3.99 15.52
N GLU A 133 -17.70 5.18 15.09
CA GLU A 133 -16.92 5.37 13.86
C GLU A 133 -15.50 4.79 13.99
N HIS A 134 -14.90 4.90 15.18
CA HIS A 134 -13.55 4.42 15.45
C HIS A 134 -13.52 2.92 15.79
N MET A 135 -13.23 2.11 14.76
CA MET A 135 -13.12 0.64 14.84
C MET A 135 -11.66 0.13 14.84
N VAL A 136 -10.69 1.05 14.78
CA VAL A 136 -9.26 0.78 14.87
C VAL A 136 -8.64 1.63 15.97
N GLN A 137 -7.77 1.03 16.76
CA GLN A 137 -7.01 1.72 17.79
C GLN A 137 -5.51 1.58 17.53
N GLU A 138 -4.78 2.69 17.71
CA GLU A 138 -3.33 2.74 17.58
C GLU A 138 -2.67 3.08 18.91
N ARG A 139 -1.50 2.49 19.16
CA ARG A 139 -0.67 2.80 20.33
C ARG A 139 0.80 2.81 19.94
N ARG A 140 1.57 3.72 20.55
CA ARG A 140 3.03 3.74 20.38
C ARG A 140 3.67 2.50 21.01
N CYS A 141 4.75 2.04 20.40
CA CYS A 141 5.62 1.00 20.93
C CYS A 141 7.07 1.48 20.89
N GLU A 142 7.80 1.15 21.94
CA GLU A 142 9.22 1.47 22.09
C GLU A 142 10.00 0.15 22.10
N LEU A 143 10.92 0.03 21.15
CA LEU A 143 11.82 -1.09 21.03
C LEU A 143 13.25 -0.64 21.26
N ARG A 144 14.17 -1.60 21.33
CA ARG A 144 15.62 -1.33 21.37
C ARG A 144 16.00 -0.28 20.32
N PRO A 145 16.90 0.68 20.64
CA PRO A 145 17.37 1.65 19.67
C PRO A 145 17.85 0.98 18.38
N CYS A 146 17.57 1.63 17.25
CA CYS A 146 18.09 1.15 15.97
C CYS A 146 19.61 1.31 15.95
N ALA A 147 20.31 0.32 15.38
CA ALA A 147 21.73 0.44 15.14
C ALA A 147 21.99 1.62 14.19
N ILE A 148 22.76 2.60 14.65
CA ILE A 148 23.18 3.72 13.83
C ILE A 148 24.18 3.18 12.81
N GLN A 149 23.97 3.50 11.53
CA GLN A 149 24.85 3.05 10.45
C GLN A 149 25.75 4.21 10.02
N LYS A 150 27.02 3.92 9.75
CA LYS A 150 27.98 4.90 9.24
C LYS A 150 27.80 5.14 7.75
N CYS A 151 28.29 6.27 7.25
CA CYS A 151 28.37 6.54 5.82
C CYS A 151 29.32 5.55 5.14
N HIS A 152 28.88 5.01 4.00
CA HIS A 152 29.69 4.09 3.20
C HIS A 152 30.16 4.76 1.91
N ILE A 153 31.46 5.02 1.80
CA ILE A 153 32.09 5.55 0.59
C ILE A 153 32.26 4.44 -0.43
N LYS A 154 31.73 4.63 -1.63
CA LYS A 154 31.97 3.73 -2.76
C LYS A 154 33.29 4.05 -3.46
N PRO A 155 33.91 3.06 -4.13
CA PRO A 155 35.09 3.30 -4.93
C PRO A 155 34.82 4.36 -6.00
N TRP A 156 35.88 5.06 -6.39
CA TRP A 156 35.84 5.99 -7.50
C TRP A 156 35.51 5.27 -8.82
N SER A 157 34.79 5.97 -9.69
CA SER A 157 34.71 5.59 -11.11
C SER A 157 36.09 5.69 -11.76
N THR A 158 36.22 5.07 -12.93
CA THR A 158 37.31 5.44 -13.85
C THR A 158 37.23 6.92 -14.19
N TRP A 159 38.38 7.50 -14.53
CA TRP A 159 38.44 8.86 -15.05
C TRP A 159 37.69 8.98 -16.37
N SER A 160 37.01 10.11 -16.57
CA SER A 160 36.44 10.45 -17.87
C SER A 160 37.53 10.53 -18.94
N ALA A 161 37.16 10.36 -20.20
CA ALA A 161 38.04 10.69 -21.31
C ALA A 161 38.47 12.17 -21.25
N CYS A 162 39.64 12.49 -21.81
CA CYS A 162 40.06 13.89 -21.95
C CYS A 162 39.10 14.55 -22.95
N PRO A 163 38.51 15.71 -22.63
CA PRO A 163 37.52 16.34 -23.50
C PRO A 163 38.15 16.90 -24.79
N VAL A 164 39.47 17.07 -24.82
CA VAL A 164 40.21 17.59 -25.97
C VAL A 164 40.86 16.47 -26.77
N THR A 165 40.96 16.66 -28.09
CA THR A 165 41.67 15.75 -29.00
C THR A 165 43.16 16.06 -29.10
N CYS A 166 43.59 17.27 -28.71
CA CYS A 166 44.99 17.68 -28.59
C CYS A 166 45.10 18.85 -27.58
N GLY A 167 46.26 19.01 -26.94
CA GLY A 167 46.51 20.05 -25.94
C GLY A 167 46.03 19.69 -24.52
N ASP A 168 45.79 20.72 -23.71
CA ASP A 168 45.42 20.58 -22.29
C ASP A 168 43.91 20.52 -22.08
N GLY A 169 43.47 19.66 -21.17
CA GLY A 169 42.08 19.54 -20.76
C GLY A 169 41.94 19.12 -19.29
N GLN A 170 40.70 18.90 -18.86
CA GLN A 170 40.42 18.36 -17.53
C GLN A 170 39.54 17.12 -17.61
N GLN A 171 39.97 16.07 -16.91
CA GLN A 171 39.15 14.90 -16.66
C GLN A 171 38.51 14.98 -15.29
N PHE A 172 37.39 14.29 -15.12
CA PHE A 172 36.77 14.12 -13.82
C PHE A 172 36.47 12.66 -13.53
N ARG A 173 36.35 12.32 -12.25
CA ARG A 173 35.80 11.05 -11.79
C ARG A 173 34.76 11.32 -10.71
N ARG A 174 33.86 10.35 -10.49
CA ARG A 174 32.79 10.44 -9.50
C ARG A 174 32.80 9.22 -8.59
N ARG A 175 32.35 9.38 -7.36
CA ARG A 175 32.02 8.27 -6.45
C ARG A 175 30.68 8.57 -5.79
N ARG A 176 30.11 7.56 -5.14
CA ARG A 176 28.88 7.71 -4.36
C ARG A 176 29.14 7.53 -2.89
N ILE A 177 28.58 8.38 -2.05
CA ILE A 177 28.53 8.20 -0.60
C ILE A 177 27.13 7.73 -0.23
N ILE A 178 27.03 6.51 0.30
CA ILE A 178 25.75 5.98 0.79
C ILE A 178 25.55 6.51 2.21
N ARG A 179 24.59 7.43 2.35
CA ARG A 179 24.10 7.96 3.62
C ARG A 179 22.89 7.12 4.07
N PRO A 180 23.00 6.29 5.11
CA PRO A 180 21.86 5.52 5.59
C PRO A 180 20.81 6.44 6.23
N HIS A 181 19.54 6.04 6.26
CA HIS A 181 18.45 6.88 6.79
C HIS A 181 18.59 7.20 8.29
N ARG A 182 19.37 6.41 9.03
CA ARG A 182 19.76 6.64 10.42
C ARG A 182 21.29 6.60 10.51
N TYR A 183 21.91 7.77 10.48
CA TYR A 183 23.35 7.96 10.58
C TYR A 183 23.68 8.84 11.78
N VAL A 184 24.92 8.75 12.25
CA VAL A 184 25.47 9.62 13.29
C VAL A 184 25.51 11.05 12.73
N ASP A 185 25.33 12.07 13.56
CA ASP A 185 25.38 13.47 13.13
C ASP A 185 26.61 13.76 12.25
N GLU A 186 26.47 14.64 11.26
CA GLU A 186 27.46 14.88 10.17
C GLU A 186 28.87 15.24 10.67
N ASP A 187 28.97 15.73 11.91
CA ASP A 187 30.22 16.11 12.57
C ASP A 187 31.02 14.91 13.12
N GLU A 188 30.37 13.76 13.37
CA GLU A 188 31.03 12.56 13.92
C GLU A 188 31.45 11.54 12.85
N ASP A 189 30.99 11.67 11.59
CA ASP A 189 31.38 10.80 10.47
C ASP A 189 31.99 11.58 9.28
N PRO A 190 33.33 11.75 9.24
CA PRO A 190 34.03 12.41 8.15
C PRO A 190 33.77 11.79 6.77
N ALA A 191 33.33 10.53 6.72
CA ALA A 191 33.03 9.85 5.47
C ALA A 191 31.79 10.44 4.78
N CYS A 192 30.86 11.04 5.52
CA CYS A 192 29.68 11.69 4.97
C CYS A 192 30.02 13.01 4.24
N ASN A 193 31.10 13.67 4.65
CA ASN A 193 31.56 14.97 4.13
C ASN A 193 32.63 14.84 3.04
N ALA A 194 33.01 13.62 2.67
CA ALA A 194 34.01 13.38 1.65
C ALA A 194 33.52 13.85 0.25
N PRO A 195 34.42 14.30 -0.65
CA PRO A 195 33.98 14.79 -1.96
C PRO A 195 33.48 13.65 -2.86
N GLU A 196 32.36 13.85 -3.57
CA GLU A 196 31.81 12.87 -4.52
C GLU A 196 32.33 13.06 -5.96
N LYS A 197 33.05 14.16 -6.23
CA LYS A 197 33.63 14.49 -7.53
C LYS A 197 35.07 14.96 -7.37
N GLU A 198 35.92 14.53 -8.27
CA GLU A 198 37.34 14.91 -8.31
C GLU A 198 37.74 15.26 -9.75
N HIS A 199 38.61 16.26 -9.89
CA HIS A 199 39.12 16.76 -11.16
C HIS A 199 40.63 16.57 -11.25
N ARG A 200 41.14 16.30 -12.46
CA ARG A 200 42.57 16.31 -12.74
C ARG A 200 42.87 16.84 -14.14
N PRO A 201 44.03 17.47 -14.37
CA PRO A 201 44.47 17.83 -15.71
C PRO A 201 44.74 16.58 -16.56
N CYS A 202 44.53 16.71 -17.87
CA CYS A 202 44.94 15.76 -18.90
C CYS A 202 45.64 16.52 -20.04
N HIS A 203 46.60 15.86 -20.69
CA HIS A 203 47.31 16.40 -21.83
C HIS A 203 47.32 15.36 -22.96
N VAL A 204 46.91 15.78 -24.15
CA VAL A 204 46.89 14.93 -25.35
C VAL A 204 47.88 15.51 -26.36
N LYS A 205 48.86 14.70 -26.80
CA LYS A 205 49.85 15.15 -27.78
C LYS A 205 49.16 15.49 -29.10
N CYS A 206 49.52 16.65 -29.66
CA CYS A 206 49.08 17.13 -30.97
C CYS A 206 49.76 16.35 -32.10
#